data_AF-A0A2N1PKH8-F1
#
_entry.id   AF-A0A2N1PKH8-F1
#
_cell.length_a   1.000
_cell.length_b   1.000
_cell.length_c   1.000
_cell.angle_alpha   90.00
_cell.angle_beta   90.00
_cell.angle_gamma   90.00
#
_symmetry.space_group_name_H-M   'P 1'
#
loop_
_entity.id
_entity.type
_entity.pdbx_description
1 polymer ?
#
loop_
_entity_poly.entity_id
_entity_poly.type
_entity_poly.pdbx_seq_one_letter_code
_entity_poly.pdbx_strand_id
1 'polypeptide(L)' 'MLAEAIKLHEEKLIAEAMLQGKLQGLEEGELKGKLEGKLEIAKNMLRAGISASQIVELTGLSLDEVSKLSH' A
#
# COMPACT_ATOMS: atom_id res chain seq x y z
N MET A 1 -33.85 -29.63 -3.02
CA MET A 1 -34.33 -29.37 -4.41
C MET A 1 -33.25 -28.61 -5.18
N LEU A 2 -33.25 -28.64 -6.53
CA LEU A 2 -32.25 -27.93 -7.37
C LEU A 2 -32.10 -26.43 -7.00
N ALA A 3 -33.18 -25.78 -6.58
CA ALA A 3 -33.19 -24.37 -6.19
C ALA A 3 -32.31 -24.06 -4.96
N GLU A 4 -32.25 -24.95 -3.96
CA GLU A 4 -31.43 -24.74 -2.75
C GLU A 4 -29.94 -24.88 -3.05
N ALA A 5 -29.57 -25.78 -3.97
CA ALA A 5 -28.18 -25.95 -4.38
C ALA A 5 -27.66 -24.72 -5.15
N ILE A 6 -28.49 -24.11 -6.01
CA ILE A 6 -28.13 -22.89 -6.73
C ILE A 6 -27.93 -21.74 -5.74
N LYS A 7 -28.87 -21.55 -4.81
CA LYS A 7 -28.79 -20.48 -3.81
C LYS A 7 -27.52 -20.59 -2.94
N LEU A 8 -27.19 -21.80 -2.48
CA LEU A 8 -25.97 -22.04 -1.70
C LEU A 8 -24.70 -21.73 -2.51
N HIS A 9 -24.69 -22.05 -3.80
CA HIS A 9 -23.57 -21.77 -4.68
C HIS A 9 -23.38 -20.25 -4.89
N GLU A 10 -24.47 -19.50 -5.10
CA GLU A 10 -24.44 -18.04 -5.20
C GLU A 10 -23.92 -17.38 -3.92
N GLU A 11 -24.42 -17.80 -2.76
CA GLU A 11 -23.97 -17.29 -1.46
C GLU A 11 -22.47 -17.55 -1.25
N LYS A 12 -21.99 -18.73 -1.64
CA LYS A 12 -20.56 -19.07 -1.58
C LYS A 12 -19.72 -18.21 -2.51
N LEU A 13 -20.17 -18.01 -3.76
CA LEU A 13 -19.46 -17.15 -4.71
C LEU A 13 -19.37 -15.71 -4.22
N ILE A 14 -20.45 -15.17 -3.64
CA ILE A 14 -20.45 -13.81 -3.08
C ILE A 14 -19.49 -13.72 -1.89
N ALA A 15 -19.49 -14.72 -1.00
CA ALA A 15 -18.58 -14.75 0.15
C ALA A 15 -17.11 -14.81 -0.28
N GLU A 16 -16.79 -15.64 -1.28
CA GLU A 16 -15.44 -15.74 -1.85
C GLU A 16 -15.01 -14.43 -2.51
N ALA A 17 -15.89 -13.79 -3.29
CA ALA A 17 -15.62 -12.50 -3.92
C ALA A 17 -15.38 -11.39 -2.88
N MET A 18 -16.18 -11.34 -1.82
CA MET A 18 -15.99 -10.38 -0.72
C MET A 18 -14.68 -10.61 0.02
N LEU A 19 -14.31 -11.87 0.27
CA LEU A 19 -13.05 -12.22 0.91
C LEU A 19 -11.85 -11.81 0.04
N GLN A 20 -11.89 -12.10 -1.26
CA GLN A 20 -10.85 -11.68 -2.20
C GLN A 20 -10.71 -10.16 -2.26
N GLY A 21 -11.82 -9.44 -2.40
CA GLY A 21 -11.80 -7.97 -2.42
C GLY A 21 -11.23 -7.37 -1.13
N LYS A 22 -11.55 -7.95 0.03
CA LYS A 22 -10.98 -7.52 1.32
C LYS A 22 -9.48 -7.78 1.40
N LEU A 23 -9.01 -8.94 0.95
CA LEU A 23 -7.59 -9.29 0.95
C LEU A 23 -6.79 -8.36 0.03
N GLN A 24 -7.27 -8.15 -1.20
CA GLN A 24 -6.65 -7.23 -2.15
C GLN A 24 -6.58 -5.80 -1.59
N GLY A 25 -7.70 -5.29 -1.05
CA GLY A 25 -7.73 -3.94 -0.48
C GLY A 25 -6.79 -3.77 0.73
N LEU A 26 -6.62 -4.81 1.55
CA LEU A 26 -5.69 -4.78 2.67
C LEU A 26 -4.23 -4.77 2.19
N GLU A 27 -3.88 -5.61 1.22
CA GLU A 27 -2.54 -5.68 0.65
C GLU A 27 -2.15 -4.38 -0.06
N GLU A 28 -3.02 -3.86 -0.92
CA GLU A 28 -2.82 -2.57 -1.58
C GLU A 28 -2.70 -1.41 -0.57
N GLY A 29 -3.57 -1.40 0.44
CA GLY A 29 -3.55 -0.41 1.51
C GLY A 29 -2.26 -0.45 2.33
N GLU A 30 -1.77 -1.63 2.68
CA GLU A 30 -0.52 -1.81 3.42
C GLU A 30 0.69 -1.35 2.61
N LEU A 31 0.78 -1.74 1.33
CA LEU A 31 1.87 -1.32 0.44
C LEU A 31 1.87 0.19 0.25
N LYS A 32 0.70 0.77 -0.02
CA LYS A 32 0.55 2.22 -0.19
C LYS A 32 0.92 2.97 1.09
N GLY A 33 0.41 2.54 2.24
CA GLY A 33 0.68 3.18 3.53
C GLY A 33 2.17 3.11 3.92
N LYS A 34 2.84 1.98 3.67
CA LYS A 34 4.29 1.84 3.87
C LYS A 34 5.08 2.80 3.00
N LEU A 35 4.71 2.96 1.73
CA LEU A 35 5.38 3.88 0.81
C LEU A 35 5.12 5.34 1.20
N GLU A 36 3.87 5.72 1.44
CA GLU A 36 3.49 7.07 1.86
C GLU A 36 4.21 7.48 3.15
N GLY A 37 4.27 6.59 4.15
CA GLY A 37 5.00 6.85 5.39
C GLY A 37 6.50 7.07 5.18
N LYS A 38 7.14 6.27 4.31
CA LYS A 38 8.57 6.48 3.96
C LYS A 38 8.80 7.84 3.29
N LEU A 39 7.94 8.21 2.34
CA LEU A 39 8.04 9.49 1.62
C LEU A 39 7.80 10.69 2.55
N GLU A 40 6.84 10.59 3.47
CA GLU A 40 6.59 11.63 4.46
C GLU A 40 7.79 11.84 5.40
N ILE A 41 8.37 10.74 5.91
CA ILE A 41 9.57 10.78 6.74
C ILE A 41 10.73 11.42 5.96
N ALA A 42 10.98 10.99 4.72
CA ALA A 42 12.03 11.55 3.87
C ALA A 42 11.83 13.06 3.61
N LYS A 43 10.59 13.50 3.39
CA LYS A 43 10.26 14.93 3.22
C LYS A 43 10.54 15.73 4.50
N ASN A 44 10.24 15.18 5.66
CA ASN A 44 10.54 15.82 6.94
C ASN A 44 12.05 15.85 7.22
N MET A 45 12.79 14.82 6.84
CA MET A 45 14.25 14.78 6.91
C MET A 45 14.89 15.88 6.04
N LEU A 46 14.43 16.07 4.80
CA LEU A 46 14.88 17.17 3.94
C LEU A 46 14.64 18.54 4.59
N ARG A 47 13.44 18.75 5.15
CA ARG A 47 13.10 19.99 5.87
C ARG A 47 13.97 20.23 7.10
N ALA A 48 14.43 19.16 7.75
CA ALA A 48 15.37 19.21 8.86
C ALA A 48 16.83 19.45 8.43
N GLY A 49 17.10 19.59 7.12
CA GLY A 49 18.43 19.84 6.58
C GLY A 49 19.29 18.58 6.42
N ILE A 50 18.70 17.39 6.52
CA ILE A 50 19.40 16.13 6.27
C ILE A 50 19.68 16.00 4.77
N SER A 51 20.89 15.59 4.42
CA SER A 51 21.30 15.46 3.01
C SER A 51 20.54 14.33 2.29
N ALA A 52 20.31 14.50 0.99
CA ALA A 52 19.65 13.49 0.17
C ALA A 52 20.38 12.13 0.19
N SER A 53 21.72 12.13 0.26
CA SER A 53 22.51 10.90 0.37
C SER A 53 22.25 10.14 1.67
N GLN A 54 22.15 10.84 2.81
CA GLN A 54 21.81 10.22 4.09
C GLN A 54 20.38 9.69 4.09
N ILE A 55 19.45 10.39 3.46
CA ILE A 55 18.05 9.93 3.36
C ILE A 55 17.95 8.65 2.55
N VAL A 56 18.65 8.56 1.42
CA VAL A 56 18.72 7.32 0.60
C VAL A 56 19.23 6.16 1.44
N GLU A 57 20.29 6.35 2.22
CA GLU A 57 20.87 5.33 3.10
C GLU A 57 19.90 4.89 4.22
N LEU A 58 19.20 5.84 4.85
CA LEU A 58 18.33 5.58 6.00
C LEU A 58 16.95 5.00 5.62
N THR A 59 16.42 5.39 4.46
CA THR A 59 15.04 5.04 4.05
C THR A 59 14.99 3.94 2.98
N GLY A 60 16.11 3.70 2.29
CA GLY A 60 16.21 2.82 1.13
C GLY A 60 15.48 3.36 -0.10
N LEU A 61 15.05 4.63 -0.08
CA LEU A 61 14.50 5.30 -1.26
C LEU A 61 15.62 5.58 -2.26
N SER A 62 15.28 5.62 -3.54
CA SER A 62 16.20 6.05 -4.58
C SER A 62 16.45 7.55 -4.54
N LEU A 63 17.58 7.97 -5.11
CA LEU A 63 17.93 9.39 -5.17
C LEU A 63 16.92 10.20 -6.00
N ASP A 64 16.33 9.59 -7.03
CA ASP A 64 15.24 10.16 -7.82
C ASP A 64 13.98 10.40 -6.96
N GLU A 65 13.55 9.41 -6.17
CA GLU A 65 12.41 9.55 -5.26
C GLU A 65 12.63 10.68 -4.24
N VAL A 66 13.82 10.75 -3.64
CA VAL A 66 14.17 11.82 -2.69
C VAL A 66 14.20 13.18 -3.39
N SER A 67 14.73 13.27 -4.61
CA SER A 67 14.80 14.52 -5.37
C SER A 67 13.42 15.09 -5.70
N LYS A 68 12.44 14.21 -5.99
CA LYS A 68 11.04 14.58 -6.24
C LYS A 68 10.33 15.16 -5.01
N LEU A 69 10.84 14.90 -3.80
CA LEU A 69 10.28 15.44 -2.56
C LEU A 69 10.77 16.86 -2.23
N SER A 70 11.84 17.32 -2.89
CA SER A 70 12.44 18.64 -2.68
C SER A 70 11.86 19.74 -3.59
N HIS A 71 10.98 19.37 -4.53
CA HIS A 71 10.31 20.28 -5.46
C HIS A 71 8.92 20.72 -4.98
#